data_AF-A0A2K8X8W4-F1
#
_entry.id   AF-A0A2K8X8W4-F1
#
_cell.length_a   1.000
_cell.length_b   1.000
_cell.length_c   1.000
_cell.angle_alpha   90.00
_cell.angle_beta   90.00
_cell.angle_gamma   90.00
#
_symmetry.space_group_name_H-M   'P 1'
#
loop_
_entity.id
_entity.type
_entity.pdbx_description
1 polymer ?
#
loop_
_entity_poly.entity_id
_entity_poly.type
_entity_poly.pdbx_seq_one_letter_code
_entity_poly.pdbx_strand_id
1 'polypeptide(L)'
;MRALTLMLVFLFCSVDSTSAQQLENIEKIGDFHEGLMAVSKNNSWGFIDSNGTLVIDFRKDIAATPEQSPIFSNGLCLIKEERENIFYYGYINTKGETLIPTEYIVATAFEHGFARVIKPYKTEVIGTNVLGKNIVSYSYHELIITTTNKMAMHIRGPHNLLYYKLKSQQDIPVIHSKFISSHLILVREDNDKFSILKIE
;
A
#
# COMPACT_ATOMS: atom_id res chain seq x y z
N MET A 1 40.55 25.14 -63.14
CA MET A 1 39.39 25.31 -62.23
C MET A 1 39.54 24.30 -61.11
N ARG A 2 39.87 24.76 -59.89
CA ARG A 2 39.95 23.93 -58.68
C ARG A 2 38.83 24.40 -57.76
N ALA A 3 37.84 23.54 -57.49
CA ALA A 3 36.86 23.76 -56.44
C ALA A 3 37.21 22.83 -55.28
N LEU A 4 37.70 23.42 -54.20
CA LEU A 4 38.01 22.77 -52.93
C LEU A 4 36.73 22.80 -52.09
N THR A 5 36.01 21.69 -52.01
CA THR A 5 34.80 21.61 -51.18
C THR A 5 35.21 21.32 -49.74
N LEU A 6 35.12 22.34 -48.89
CA LEU A 6 35.36 22.26 -47.45
C LEU A 6 34.19 21.52 -46.79
N MET A 7 34.38 20.26 -46.39
CA MET A 7 33.37 19.50 -45.66
C MET A 7 33.48 19.86 -44.17
N LEU A 8 32.58 20.71 -43.69
CA LEU A 8 32.47 21.07 -42.28
C LEU A 8 31.91 19.86 -41.52
N VAL A 9 32.76 19.15 -40.79
CA VAL A 9 32.33 18.09 -39.87
C VAL A 9 31.73 18.75 -38.64
N PHE A 10 30.40 18.84 -38.58
CA PHE A 10 29.70 19.15 -37.34
C PHE A 10 29.86 17.97 -36.39
N LEU A 11 30.81 18.08 -35.47
CA LEU A 11 30.90 17.23 -34.30
C LEU A 11 29.67 17.54 -33.43
N PHE A 12 28.60 16.75 -33.58
CA PHE A 12 27.52 16.74 -32.60
C PHE A 12 28.09 16.12 -31.32
N CYS A 13 28.66 16.95 -30.44
CA CYS A 13 28.73 16.60 -29.03
C CYS A 13 27.28 16.41 -28.57
N SER A 14 26.87 15.15 -28.37
CA SER A 14 25.70 14.83 -27.58
C SER A 14 25.95 15.44 -26.20
N VAL A 15 25.28 16.55 -25.91
CA VAL A 15 25.23 17.10 -24.56
C VAL A 15 24.47 16.05 -23.76
N ASP A 16 25.21 15.22 -23.02
CA ASP A 16 24.64 14.41 -21.95
C ASP A 16 24.13 15.37 -20.89
N SER A 17 22.90 15.86 -21.07
CA SER A 17 22.19 16.60 -20.04
C SER A 17 21.68 15.61 -19.00
N THR A 18 22.59 15.01 -18.24
CA THR A 18 22.28 14.30 -16.99
C THR A 18 21.96 15.32 -15.90
N SER A 19 21.03 16.24 -16.15
CA SER A 19 20.45 17.05 -15.09
C SER A 19 19.32 16.25 -14.49
N ALA A 20 19.49 15.79 -13.26
CA ALA A 20 18.40 15.31 -12.45
C ALA A 20 17.25 16.34 -12.46
N GLN A 21 16.01 15.87 -12.47
CA GLN A 21 14.86 16.75 -12.35
C GLN A 21 14.95 17.51 -11.02
N GLN A 22 14.99 18.85 -11.06
CA GLN A 22 14.94 19.65 -9.84
C GLN A 22 13.52 19.63 -9.28
N LEU A 23 13.33 19.01 -8.12
CA LEU A 23 12.06 19.01 -7.40
C LEU A 23 12.06 20.13 -6.36
N GLU A 24 11.03 20.97 -6.40
CA GLU A 24 10.87 22.10 -5.48
C GLU A 24 9.67 21.92 -4.54
N ASN A 25 9.77 22.52 -3.35
CA ASN A 25 8.76 22.50 -2.29
C ASN A 25 8.49 21.09 -1.74
N ILE A 26 9.55 20.31 -1.52
CA ILE A 26 9.46 19.03 -0.80
C ILE A 26 9.38 19.32 0.70
N GLU A 27 8.38 18.73 1.36
CA GLU A 27 8.08 18.96 2.77
C GLU A 27 8.64 17.87 3.67
N LYS A 28 8.62 16.62 3.20
CA LYS A 28 9.15 15.44 3.89
C LYS A 28 9.82 14.51 2.90
N ILE A 29 10.79 13.75 3.40
CA ILE A 29 11.47 12.67 2.69
C ILE A 29 11.43 11.40 3.55
N GLY A 30 11.42 10.25 2.90
CA GLY A 30 11.66 8.95 3.53
C GLY A 30 13.08 8.46 3.30
N ASP A 31 13.31 7.19 3.63
CA ASP A 31 14.54 6.47 3.28
C ASP A 31 14.39 5.76 1.92
N PHE A 32 15.51 5.37 1.33
CA PHE A 32 15.50 4.52 0.13
C PHE A 32 15.10 3.09 0.49
N HIS A 33 14.07 2.59 -0.18
CA HIS A 33 13.67 1.19 -0.16
C HIS A 33 13.46 0.69 -1.59
N GLU A 34 14.11 -0.43 -1.93
CA GLU A 34 14.01 -1.06 -3.25
C GLU A 34 14.32 -0.11 -4.42
N GLY A 35 15.24 0.84 -4.19
CA GLY A 35 15.67 1.83 -5.18
C GLY A 35 14.78 3.07 -5.31
N LEU A 36 13.71 3.18 -4.51
CA LEU A 36 12.81 4.33 -4.50
C LEU A 36 12.78 5.01 -3.12
N MET A 37 12.62 6.33 -3.10
CA MET A 37 12.45 7.14 -1.89
C MET A 37 11.15 7.93 -1.99
N ALA A 38 10.33 7.89 -0.92
CA ALA A 38 9.13 8.70 -0.85
C ALA A 38 9.45 10.17 -0.58
N VAL A 39 8.79 11.07 -1.30
CA VAL A 39 8.88 12.53 -1.11
C VAL A 39 7.48 13.11 -1.00
N SER A 40 7.26 14.05 -0.08
CA SER A 40 5.94 14.68 0.11
C SER A 40 5.90 16.12 -0.38
N LYS A 41 4.75 16.50 -0.94
CA LYS A 41 4.44 17.86 -1.37
C LYS A 41 2.92 18.05 -1.36
N ASN A 42 2.43 19.16 -0.80
CA ASN A 42 1.01 19.52 -0.83
C ASN A 42 0.08 18.39 -0.34
N ASN A 43 0.38 17.80 0.81
CA ASN A 43 -0.35 16.65 1.40
C ASN A 43 -0.46 15.42 0.49
N SER A 44 0.45 15.27 -0.47
CA SER A 44 0.54 14.14 -1.38
C SER A 44 1.94 13.55 -1.33
N TRP A 45 2.08 12.29 -1.69
CA TRP A 45 3.37 11.60 -1.76
C TRP A 45 3.69 11.18 -3.18
N GLY A 46 4.94 11.30 -3.59
CA GLY A 46 5.48 10.73 -4.81
C GLY A 46 6.72 9.88 -4.49
N PHE A 47 7.31 9.26 -5.50
CA PHE A 47 8.54 8.49 -5.34
C PHE A 47 9.59 8.90 -6.36
N ILE A 48 10.82 9.07 -5.88
CA ILE A 48 11.99 9.35 -6.71
C ILE A 48 12.94 8.16 -6.75
N ASP A 49 13.71 8.02 -7.83
CA ASP A 49 14.83 7.08 -7.92
C ASP A 49 16.14 7.67 -7.32
N SER A 50 17.21 6.88 -7.35
CA SER A 50 18.54 7.30 -6.89
C SER A 50 19.18 8.42 -7.71
N ASN A 51 18.65 8.71 -8.91
CA ASN A 51 19.08 9.82 -9.74
C ASN A 51 18.28 11.10 -9.47
N GLY A 52 17.30 11.06 -8.56
CA GLY A 52 16.40 12.17 -8.27
C GLY A 52 15.26 12.31 -9.29
N THR A 53 15.05 11.33 -10.17
CA THR A 53 13.96 11.32 -11.14
C THR A 53 12.65 10.96 -10.44
N LEU A 54 11.58 11.74 -10.66
CA LEU A 54 10.25 11.40 -10.17
C LEU A 54 9.68 10.20 -10.95
N VAL A 55 9.65 9.03 -10.32
CA VAL A 55 9.16 7.76 -10.91
C VAL A 55 7.65 7.62 -10.75
N ILE A 56 7.13 8.00 -9.58
CA ILE A 56 5.70 8.01 -9.29
C ILE A 56 5.33 9.43 -8.91
N ASP A 57 4.41 10.02 -9.67
CA ASP A 57 3.91 11.38 -9.42
C ASP A 57 3.19 11.48 -8.06
N PHE A 58 3.01 12.70 -7.59
CA PHE A 58 2.38 12.99 -6.32
C PHE A 58 0.91 12.53 -6.29
N ARG A 59 0.61 11.60 -5.38
CA ARG A 59 -0.74 11.08 -5.17
C ARG A 59 -1.17 11.22 -3.71
N LYS A 60 -2.47 11.46 -3.52
CA LYS A 60 -3.10 11.58 -2.21
C LYS A 60 -3.47 10.24 -1.58
N ASP A 61 -3.59 9.20 -2.39
CA ASP A 61 -3.99 7.86 -1.96
C ASP A 61 -2.81 7.05 -1.42
N ILE A 62 -1.55 7.46 -1.63
CA ILE A 62 -0.41 6.80 -1.00
C ILE A 62 -0.52 6.88 0.52
N ALA A 63 -0.50 5.71 1.18
CA ALA A 63 -0.73 5.62 2.61
C ALA A 63 0.54 5.96 3.39
N ALA A 64 0.43 6.97 4.27
CA ALA A 64 1.46 7.35 5.23
C ALA A 64 0.84 7.49 6.62
N THR A 65 1.68 7.37 7.65
CA THR A 65 1.32 7.75 9.03
C THR A 65 2.11 9.00 9.43
N PRO A 66 1.76 9.68 10.54
CA PRO A 66 2.57 10.78 11.05
C PRO A 66 4.01 10.38 11.38
N GLU A 67 4.22 9.10 11.70
CA GLU A 67 5.48 8.54 12.20
C GLU A 67 6.33 7.90 11.10
N GLN A 68 5.70 7.46 10.00
CA GLN A 68 6.37 6.68 8.94
C GLN A 68 5.97 7.20 7.56
N SER A 69 6.99 7.44 6.74
CA SER A 69 6.81 7.69 5.31
C SER A 69 6.40 6.40 4.59
N PRO A 70 5.74 6.52 3.43
CA PRO A 70 5.47 5.38 2.55
C PRO A 70 6.76 4.71 2.10
N ILE A 71 6.76 3.39 1.99
CA ILE A 71 7.90 2.61 1.49
C ILE A 71 7.43 1.56 0.48
N PHE A 72 8.34 1.20 -0.42
CA PHE A 72 8.22 -0.05 -1.18
C PHE A 72 8.81 -1.20 -0.38
N SER A 73 8.10 -2.31 -0.35
CA SER A 73 8.59 -3.57 0.18
C SER A 73 8.00 -4.72 -0.62
N ASN A 74 8.84 -5.66 -1.05
CA ASN A 74 8.52 -6.71 -2.00
C ASN A 74 7.83 -6.21 -3.27
N GLY A 75 8.27 -5.05 -3.78
CA GLY A 75 7.78 -4.42 -5.00
C GLY A 75 6.44 -3.70 -4.86
N LEU A 76 5.90 -3.57 -3.64
CA LEU A 76 4.58 -3.01 -3.38
C LEU A 76 4.61 -1.91 -2.29
N CYS A 77 3.76 -0.90 -2.48
CA CYS A 77 3.53 0.18 -1.50
C CYS A 77 2.03 0.27 -1.18
N LEU A 78 1.69 0.55 0.09
CA LEU A 78 0.32 0.74 0.52
C LEU A 78 -0.31 2.00 -0.10
N ILE A 79 -1.55 1.86 -0.54
CA ILE A 79 -2.47 2.96 -0.82
C ILE A 79 -3.71 2.83 0.04
N LYS A 80 -4.44 3.93 0.21
CA LYS A 80 -5.72 3.99 0.92
C LYS A 80 -6.71 4.87 0.18
N GLU A 81 -7.97 4.47 0.26
CA GLU A 81 -9.12 5.20 -0.24
C GLU A 81 -10.16 5.29 0.87
N GLU A 82 -10.79 6.45 1.04
CA GLU A 82 -11.90 6.62 1.97
C GLU A 82 -13.23 6.38 1.26
N ARG A 83 -14.03 5.44 1.76
CA ARG A 83 -15.38 5.15 1.25
C ARG A 83 -16.35 5.10 2.42
N GLU A 84 -17.38 5.93 2.38
CA GLU A 84 -18.37 6.06 3.47
C GLU A 84 -17.72 6.30 4.85
N ASN A 85 -16.68 7.14 4.93
CA ASN A 85 -15.89 7.41 6.15
C ASN A 85 -15.10 6.21 6.69
N ILE A 86 -14.85 5.20 5.86
CA ILE A 86 -14.03 4.04 6.18
C ILE A 86 -12.84 4.00 5.24
N PHE A 87 -11.64 3.87 5.78
CA PHE A 87 -10.44 3.67 4.97
C PHE A 87 -10.37 2.21 4.50
N TYR A 88 -10.14 2.05 3.20
CA TYR A 88 -9.82 0.78 2.56
C TYR A 88 -8.42 0.87 1.97
N TYR A 89 -7.63 -0.17 2.20
CA TYR A 89 -6.24 -0.28 1.81
C TYR A 89 -6.08 -1.24 0.64
N GLY A 90 -5.12 -0.90 -0.22
CA GLY A 90 -4.67 -1.67 -1.38
C GLY A 90 -3.18 -1.43 -1.61
N TYR A 91 -2.66 -1.82 -2.77
CA TYR A 91 -1.24 -1.73 -3.07
C TYR A 91 -0.95 -1.33 -4.52
N ILE A 92 0.06 -0.48 -4.67
CA ILE A 92 0.63 -0.09 -5.97
C ILE A 92 1.99 -0.73 -6.18
N ASN A 93 2.35 -1.01 -7.43
CA ASN A 93 3.70 -1.44 -7.79
C ASN A 93 4.67 -0.26 -7.95
N THR A 94 5.95 -0.55 -8.23
CA THR A 94 7.02 0.45 -8.40
C THR A 94 6.85 1.37 -9.61
N LYS A 95 5.87 1.10 -10.49
CA LYS A 95 5.46 1.98 -11.59
C LYS A 95 4.26 2.87 -11.23
N GLY A 96 3.73 2.74 -10.02
CA GLY A 96 2.53 3.44 -9.56
C GLY A 96 1.22 2.78 -10.01
N GLU A 97 1.23 1.60 -10.62
CA GLU A 97 0.02 0.91 -11.04
C GLU A 97 -0.60 0.19 -9.84
N THR A 98 -1.92 0.35 -9.62
CA THR A 98 -2.64 -0.39 -8.58
C THR A 98 -2.68 -1.87 -8.94
N LEU A 99 -1.91 -2.70 -8.23
CA LEU A 99 -1.86 -4.15 -8.42
C LEU A 99 -2.89 -4.88 -7.53
N ILE A 100 -3.12 -4.33 -6.33
CA ILE A 100 -4.10 -4.87 -5.38
C ILE A 100 -5.10 -3.74 -5.07
N PRO A 101 -6.39 -3.90 -5.42
CA PRO A 101 -7.39 -2.87 -5.21
C PRO A 101 -7.63 -2.61 -3.72
N THR A 102 -8.21 -1.46 -3.40
CA THR A 102 -8.56 -1.05 -2.04
C THR A 102 -9.74 -1.89 -1.52
N GLU A 103 -9.46 -3.00 -0.82
CA GLU A 103 -10.49 -3.92 -0.32
C GLU A 103 -10.33 -4.32 1.16
N TYR A 104 -9.24 -3.90 1.81
CA TYR A 104 -8.93 -4.25 3.19
C TYR A 104 -9.19 -3.09 4.14
N ILE A 105 -9.80 -3.31 5.30
CA ILE A 105 -9.99 -2.24 6.29
C ILE A 105 -8.73 -2.00 7.15
N VAL A 106 -7.82 -2.98 7.14
CA VAL A 106 -6.47 -2.88 7.73
C VAL A 106 -5.51 -3.66 6.85
N ALA A 107 -4.32 -3.12 6.61
CA ALA A 107 -3.30 -3.75 5.80
C ALA A 107 -1.91 -3.33 6.29
N THR A 108 -0.94 -4.25 6.26
CA THR A 108 0.47 -3.95 6.54
C THR A 108 1.26 -3.78 5.24
N ALA A 109 2.44 -3.16 5.32
CA ALA A 109 3.44 -3.32 4.26
C ALA A 109 3.76 -4.81 4.08
N PHE A 110 4.23 -5.16 2.88
CA PHE A 110 4.71 -6.52 2.62
C PHE A 110 6.01 -6.78 3.37
N GLU A 111 6.16 -7.99 3.87
CA GLU A 111 7.36 -8.51 4.52
C GLU A 111 7.49 -9.98 4.13
N HIS A 112 8.67 -10.41 3.70
CA HIS A 112 8.92 -11.78 3.24
C HIS A 112 7.97 -12.27 2.12
N GLY A 113 7.47 -11.36 1.28
CA GLY A 113 6.54 -11.69 0.18
C GLY A 113 5.07 -11.79 0.60
N PHE A 114 4.75 -11.49 1.85
CA PHE A 114 3.41 -11.57 2.41
C PHE A 114 2.97 -10.27 3.06
N ALA A 115 1.66 -10.02 3.10
CA ALA A 115 1.07 -8.96 3.90
C ALA A 115 -0.04 -9.51 4.80
N ARG A 116 -0.16 -8.94 6.01
CA ARG A 116 -1.28 -9.21 6.92
C ARG A 116 -2.36 -8.19 6.66
N VAL A 117 -3.59 -8.68 6.48
CA VAL A 117 -4.73 -7.83 6.12
C VAL A 117 -5.98 -8.24 6.88
N ILE A 118 -6.88 -7.29 7.08
CA ILE A 118 -8.23 -7.53 7.58
C ILE A 118 -9.22 -7.21 6.48
N LYS A 119 -9.94 -8.24 6.03
CA LYS A 119 -10.96 -8.11 4.98
C LYS A 119 -12.36 -8.14 5.60
N PRO A 120 -13.19 -7.11 5.37
CA PRO A 120 -14.58 -7.14 5.78
C PRO A 120 -15.41 -7.95 4.78
N TYR A 121 -16.46 -8.59 5.28
CA TYR A 121 -17.44 -9.32 4.49
C TYR A 121 -18.83 -8.87 4.90
N LYS A 122 -19.66 -8.61 3.89
CA LYS A 122 -21.10 -8.44 4.08
C LYS A 122 -21.71 -9.84 4.13
N THR A 123 -22.26 -10.22 5.29
CA THR A 123 -22.73 -11.59 5.50
C THR A 123 -24.14 -11.75 4.93
N GLU A 124 -25.17 -11.20 5.60
CA GLU A 124 -26.58 -11.35 5.20
C GLU A 124 -27.44 -10.15 5.67
N VAL A 125 -28.64 -10.03 5.09
CA VAL A 125 -29.70 -9.15 5.62
C VAL A 125 -30.36 -9.88 6.79
N ILE A 126 -30.18 -9.37 8.00
CA ILE A 126 -30.68 -9.99 9.24
C ILE A 126 -32.05 -9.45 9.66
N GLY A 127 -32.62 -8.52 8.90
CA GLY A 127 -33.95 -7.99 9.14
C GLY A 127 -34.20 -6.67 8.43
N THR A 128 -35.30 -6.03 8.79
CA THR A 128 -35.68 -4.70 8.29
C THR A 128 -36.04 -3.83 9.48
N ASN A 129 -35.54 -2.59 9.53
CA ASN A 129 -35.91 -1.66 10.59
C ASN A 129 -37.33 -1.10 10.38
N VAL A 130 -37.82 -0.31 11.34
CA VAL A 130 -39.17 0.30 11.28
C VAL A 130 -39.39 1.24 10.09
N LEU A 131 -38.32 1.62 9.39
CA LEU A 131 -38.35 2.47 8.19
C LEU A 131 -38.29 1.67 6.88
N GLY A 132 -38.37 0.33 6.95
CA GLY A 132 -38.27 -0.51 5.75
C GLY A 132 -36.84 -0.68 5.22
N LYS A 133 -35.79 -0.29 5.97
CA LYS A 133 -34.39 -0.45 5.55
C LYS A 133 -33.80 -1.77 6.06
N ASN A 134 -33.14 -2.50 5.16
CA ASN A 134 -32.41 -3.73 5.48
C ASN A 134 -31.35 -3.48 6.57
N ILE A 135 -31.38 -4.30 7.61
CA ILE A 135 -30.33 -4.43 8.62
C ILE A 135 -29.36 -5.48 8.09
N VAL A 136 -28.10 -5.10 7.92
CA VAL A 136 -27.06 -5.96 7.33
C VAL A 136 -26.03 -6.29 8.40
N SER A 137 -25.69 -7.58 8.52
CA SER A 137 -24.57 -8.01 9.34
C SER A 137 -23.27 -7.98 8.55
N TYR A 138 -22.20 -7.56 9.21
CA TYR A 138 -20.85 -7.58 8.67
C TYR A 138 -19.97 -8.45 9.57
N SER A 139 -19.02 -9.13 8.93
CA SER A 139 -17.94 -9.83 9.61
C SER A 139 -16.60 -9.42 9.04
N TYR A 140 -15.51 -9.81 9.68
CA TYR A 140 -14.18 -9.67 9.12
C TYR A 140 -13.32 -10.89 9.39
N HIS A 141 -12.30 -11.07 8.56
CA HIS A 141 -11.29 -12.10 8.71
C HIS A 141 -9.91 -11.46 8.68
N GLU A 142 -9.01 -11.94 9.54
CA GLU A 142 -7.58 -11.69 9.43
C GLU A 142 -6.98 -12.70 8.46
N LEU A 143 -6.23 -12.22 7.46
CA LEU A 143 -5.69 -13.01 6.37
C LEU A 143 -4.22 -12.69 6.14
N ILE A 144 -3.51 -13.63 5.55
CA ILE A 144 -2.22 -13.41 4.91
C ILE A 144 -2.43 -13.49 3.40
N ILE A 145 -1.94 -12.48 2.69
CA ILE A 145 -1.97 -12.44 1.22
C ILE A 145 -0.56 -12.39 0.63
N THR A 146 -0.41 -12.93 -0.58
CA THR A 146 0.81 -12.80 -1.39
C THR A 146 0.84 -11.49 -2.16
N THR A 147 2.00 -11.14 -2.74
CA THR A 147 2.16 -9.98 -3.63
C THR A 147 1.25 -10.00 -4.86
N THR A 148 0.66 -11.16 -5.20
CA THR A 148 -0.32 -11.30 -6.29
C THR A 148 -1.77 -11.30 -5.80
N ASN A 149 -2.02 -10.82 -4.58
CA ASN A 149 -3.33 -10.83 -3.93
C ASN A 149 -3.97 -12.21 -3.71
N LYS A 150 -3.17 -13.29 -3.68
CA LYS A 150 -3.69 -14.63 -3.36
C LYS A 150 -3.70 -14.81 -1.84
N MET A 151 -4.77 -15.40 -1.31
CA MET A 151 -4.80 -15.79 0.10
C MET A 151 -3.79 -16.91 0.33
N ALA A 152 -2.75 -16.63 1.11
CA ALA A 152 -1.78 -17.63 1.56
C ALA A 152 -2.29 -18.37 2.80
N MET A 153 -2.96 -17.66 3.72
CA MET A 153 -3.47 -18.24 4.95
C MET A 153 -4.67 -17.45 5.47
N HIS A 154 -5.67 -18.16 6.00
CA HIS A 154 -6.71 -17.58 6.85
C HIS A 154 -6.28 -17.72 8.30
N ILE A 155 -6.19 -16.59 9.02
CA ILE A 155 -5.63 -16.54 10.38
C ILE A 155 -6.74 -16.62 11.41
N ARG A 156 -7.70 -15.68 11.36
CA ARG A 156 -8.78 -15.56 12.35
C ARG A 156 -10.07 -15.07 11.72
N GLY A 157 -11.17 -15.29 12.42
CA GLY A 157 -12.53 -14.96 11.99
C GLY A 157 -13.32 -16.15 11.46
N PRO A 158 -14.61 -15.94 11.12
CA PRO A 158 -15.29 -14.65 11.08
C PRO A 158 -15.49 -14.05 12.47
N HIS A 159 -15.18 -12.75 12.62
CA HIS A 159 -15.57 -11.97 13.79
C HIS A 159 -16.63 -10.95 13.41
N ASN A 160 -17.54 -10.62 14.33
CA ASN A 160 -18.56 -9.60 14.10
C ASN A 160 -17.90 -8.23 13.87
N LEU A 161 -18.37 -7.53 12.83
CA LEU A 161 -17.93 -6.19 12.49
C LEU A 161 -19.06 -5.19 12.73
N LEU A 162 -18.87 -4.31 13.70
CA LEU A 162 -19.81 -3.20 13.94
C LEU A 162 -19.56 -2.09 12.92
N TYR A 163 -20.12 -2.24 11.72
CA TYR A 163 -19.85 -1.38 10.57
C TYR A 163 -20.10 0.12 10.85
N TYR A 164 -21.09 0.45 11.68
CA TYR A 164 -21.35 1.85 12.06
C TYR A 164 -20.23 2.46 12.91
N LYS A 165 -19.54 1.66 13.73
CA LYS A 165 -18.39 2.12 14.53
C LYS A 165 -17.19 2.41 13.65
N LEU A 166 -16.97 1.60 12.60
CA LEU A 166 -15.94 1.87 11.59
C LEU A 166 -16.14 3.24 10.92
N LYS A 167 -17.38 3.63 10.60
CA LYS A 167 -17.69 4.94 10.00
C LYS A 167 -17.32 6.12 10.90
N SER A 168 -17.36 5.90 12.22
CA SER A 168 -16.90 6.86 13.22
C SER A 168 -15.43 6.67 13.60
N GLN A 169 -14.67 5.84 12.86
CA GLN A 169 -13.28 5.49 13.12
C GLN A 169 -13.04 4.90 14.52
N GLN A 170 -14.05 4.18 15.04
CA GLN A 170 -14.04 3.49 16.33
C GLN A 170 -14.05 1.97 16.11
N ASP A 171 -13.51 1.23 17.09
CA ASP A 171 -13.45 -0.24 17.08
C ASP A 171 -12.91 -0.82 15.76
N ILE A 172 -11.88 -0.17 15.20
CA ILE A 172 -11.18 -0.70 14.02
C ILE A 172 -10.49 -2.01 14.44
N PRO A 173 -10.75 -3.13 13.74
CA PRO A 173 -10.10 -4.39 14.03
C PRO A 173 -8.58 -4.26 14.02
N VAL A 174 -7.89 -5.03 14.86
CA VAL A 174 -6.43 -5.04 14.94
C VAL A 174 -5.90 -6.36 14.43
N ILE A 175 -4.71 -6.32 13.82
CA ILE A 175 -4.00 -7.52 13.39
C ILE A 175 -3.41 -8.18 14.64
N HIS A 176 -3.71 -9.47 14.83
CA HIS A 176 -3.24 -10.24 15.99
C HIS A 176 -2.08 -11.16 15.68
N SER A 177 -1.70 -11.27 14.40
CA SER A 177 -0.55 -12.03 13.95
C SER A 177 0.69 -11.18 13.74
N LYS A 178 1.88 -11.78 13.84
CA LYS A 178 3.18 -11.15 13.57
C LYS A 178 4.15 -12.15 13.00
N PHE A 179 4.81 -11.81 11.89
CA PHE A 179 5.91 -12.61 11.36
C PHE A 179 7.05 -12.66 12.38
N ILE A 180 7.55 -13.86 12.64
CA ILE A 180 8.74 -14.08 13.48
C ILE A 180 9.90 -14.63 12.64
N SER A 181 9.62 -15.08 11.41
CA SER A 181 10.59 -15.33 10.34
C SER A 181 9.86 -15.36 8.99
N SER A 182 10.59 -15.58 7.89
CA SER A 182 10.02 -15.74 6.55
C SER A 182 9.07 -16.93 6.38
N HIS A 183 9.03 -17.87 7.34
CA HIS A 183 8.20 -19.08 7.26
C HIS A 183 7.37 -19.31 8.53
N LEU A 184 7.42 -18.40 9.50
CA LEU A 184 6.73 -18.57 10.78
C LEU A 184 5.98 -17.31 11.17
N ILE A 185 4.76 -17.50 11.64
CA ILE A 185 3.92 -16.43 12.17
C ILE A 185 3.42 -16.77 13.57
N LEU A 186 3.57 -15.82 14.48
CA LEU A 186 2.97 -15.84 15.80
C LEU A 186 1.55 -15.29 15.71
N VAL A 187 0.57 -15.97 16.29
CA VAL A 187 -0.83 -15.53 16.33
C VAL A 187 -1.27 -15.44 17.79
N ARG A 188 -1.79 -14.28 18.22
CA ARG A 188 -2.51 -14.16 19.49
C ARG A 188 -3.95 -14.65 19.30
N GLU A 189 -4.34 -15.67 20.03
CA GLU A 189 -5.67 -16.27 20.01
C GLU A 189 -6.66 -15.49 20.90
N ASP A 190 -7.96 -15.79 20.78
CA ASP A 190 -9.03 -15.16 21.59
C ASP A 190 -8.88 -15.41 23.10
N ASN A 191 -8.20 -16.49 23.48
CA ASN A 191 -7.95 -16.87 24.87
C ASN A 191 -6.63 -16.28 25.42
N ASP A 192 -6.06 -15.29 24.75
CA ASP A 192 -4.78 -14.64 25.06
C ASP A 192 -3.54 -15.56 25.05
N LYS A 193 -3.68 -16.80 24.55
CA LYS A 193 -2.54 -17.67 24.26
C LYS A 193 -2.01 -17.40 22.86
N PHE A 194 -0.83 -17.97 22.59
CA PHE A 194 -0.16 -17.80 21.32
C PHE A 194 -0.01 -19.14 20.59
N SER A 195 -0.26 -19.11 19.29
CA SER A 195 0.05 -20.19 18.35
C SER A 195 1.20 -19.75 17.45
N ILE A 196 2.02 -20.71 17.02
CA ILE A 196 3.02 -20.49 15.96
C ILE A 196 2.61 -21.35 14.77
N LEU A 197 2.37 -20.70 13.64
CA LEU A 197 1.97 -21.34 12.40
C LEU A 197 3.11 -21.25 11.39
N LYS A 198 3.22 -22.29 10.55
CA LYS A 198 4.15 -22.31 9.41
C LYS A 198 3.44 -21.80 8.17
N ILE A 199 4.08 -20.89 7.45
CA ILE A 199 3.60 -20.37 6.17
C ILE A 199 4.39 -21.06 5.06
N GLU A 200 3.67 -21.53 4.04
CA GLU A 200 4.20 -22.21 2.87
C GLU A 200 4.08 -21.35 1.60
#